data_AF-A0AA88CQJ7-F1
#
_entry.id   AF-A0AA88CQJ7-F1
#
_cell.length_a   1.000
_cell.length_b   1.000
_cell.length_c   1.000
_cell.angle_alpha   90.00
_cell.angle_beta   90.00
_cell.angle_gamma   90.00
#
_symmetry.space_group_name_H-M   'P 1'
#
loop_
_entity.id
_entity.type
_entity.pdbx_description
1 polymer ?
#
loop_
_entity_poly.entity_id
_entity_poly.type
_entity_poly.pdbx_seq_one_letter_code
_entity_poly.pdbx_strand_id
1 'polypeptide(L)'
;MFPKYFTSVISVLMSGVNLISLGSVSHELVPGLPPLRFNDLPFPLTENLRTFAVVVVKTYGSSRKCSAVVLNTINCLEQSTLDQIRQEARVPTFAIGPLHIMTPGISSGLIKEERSCLLWLDKQPRNSVIYVGGSGSIASLSGKEVTETAWELANGKQAFLWVIRPGSVHGLDWNEVLSKGFRDAVGDKGCIVRWAPQKEVLAHPFVGVFWSHCGWNSTIESMAEGVLMICRPCFGDQRVNARYVSHVWGVGLVLEEMKREEIERVVRRLMLDDEGKEMRERAKEWKHKIEASTRKGGSSYDSLHELANFITSL
;
A
#
# COMPACT_ATOMS: atom_id res chain seq x y z
N MET A 1 -8.41 4.19 4.40
CA MET A 1 -7.55 4.54 5.54
C MET A 1 -7.38 3.30 6.38
N PHE A 2 -6.13 2.97 6.72
CA PHE A 2 -5.79 1.81 7.56
C PHE A 2 -6.40 1.96 8.97
N PRO A 3 -7.18 1.01 9.49
CA PRO A 3 -7.76 1.09 10.84
C PRO A 3 -6.74 1.28 11.95
N LYS A 4 -5.61 0.56 11.91
CA LYS A 4 -4.47 0.74 12.83
C LYS A 4 -3.88 2.14 12.83
N TYR A 5 -3.97 2.87 11.72
CA TYR A 5 -3.56 4.27 11.67
C TYR A 5 -4.45 5.14 12.56
N PHE A 6 -5.77 4.90 12.56
CA PHE A 6 -6.71 5.71 13.32
C PHE A 6 -6.53 5.50 14.83
N THR A 7 -6.39 4.25 15.28
CA THR A 7 -6.15 3.94 16.70
C THR A 7 -4.76 4.39 17.16
N SER A 8 -3.73 4.25 16.32
CA SER A 8 -2.38 4.69 16.64
C SER A 8 -2.30 6.20 16.82
N VAL A 9 -2.89 6.98 15.91
CA VAL A 9 -2.92 8.45 16.05
C VAL A 9 -3.71 8.89 17.29
N ILE A 10 -4.86 8.27 17.56
CA ILE A 10 -5.66 8.59 18.76
C ILE A 10 -4.90 8.24 20.04
N SER A 11 -4.30 7.05 20.11
CA SER A 11 -3.53 6.62 21.27
C SER A 11 -2.38 7.58 21.58
N VAL A 12 -1.61 8.00 20.56
CA VAL A 12 -0.54 9.00 20.74
C VAL A 12 -1.12 10.33 21.22
N LEU A 13 -2.18 10.84 20.59
CA LEU A 13 -2.80 12.12 20.97
C LEU A 13 -3.38 12.10 22.38
N MET A 14 -3.94 10.96 22.82
CA MET A 14 -4.56 10.79 24.13
C MET A 14 -3.55 10.50 25.25
N SER A 15 -2.37 9.96 24.90
CA SER A 15 -1.31 9.64 25.87
C SER A 15 -0.60 10.87 26.47
N GLY A 16 -0.89 12.07 25.96
CA GLY A 16 -0.30 13.31 26.47
C GLY A 16 1.21 13.42 26.26
N VAL A 17 1.81 12.52 25.47
CA VAL A 17 3.22 12.58 25.09
C VAL A 17 3.48 13.92 24.42
N ASN A 18 4.45 14.68 24.93
CA ASN A 18 4.81 16.00 24.42
C ASN A 18 5.57 15.84 23.08
N LEU A 19 4.84 15.51 22.03
CA LEU A 19 5.32 15.26 20.66
C LEU A 19 6.08 16.45 20.06
N ILE A 20 5.97 17.62 20.68
CA ILE A 20 6.61 18.86 20.25
C ILE A 20 8.13 18.79 20.43
N SER A 21 8.65 18.00 21.40
CA SER A 21 10.10 17.93 21.66
C SER A 21 10.84 16.86 20.84
N LEU A 22 10.13 15.90 20.25
CA LEU A 22 10.69 14.80 19.46
C LEU A 22 10.18 14.95 18.03
N GLY A 23 10.92 15.68 17.19
CA GLY A 23 10.53 15.92 15.81
C GLY A 23 10.22 14.62 15.05
N SER A 24 9.38 14.72 14.02
CA SER A 24 8.95 13.62 13.13
C SER A 24 10.07 12.97 12.29
N VAL A 25 11.33 13.25 12.61
CA VAL A 25 12.52 12.67 11.97
C VAL A 25 13.17 11.60 12.84
N SER A 26 12.69 11.40 14.08
CA SER A 26 13.25 10.39 14.98
C SER A 26 12.93 8.97 14.50
N HIS A 27 13.98 8.13 14.47
CA HIS A 27 13.88 6.69 14.24
C HIS A 27 13.55 5.91 15.51
N GLU A 28 13.35 6.59 16.64
CA GLU A 28 12.90 5.98 17.89
C GLU A 28 11.48 5.45 17.77
N LEU A 29 11.22 4.34 18.48
CA LEU A 29 9.89 3.76 18.56
C LEU A 29 8.93 4.67 19.33
N VAL A 30 7.69 4.73 18.87
CA VAL A 30 6.61 5.40 19.59
C VAL A 30 6.24 4.55 20.81
N PRO A 31 6.33 5.09 22.03
CA PRO A 31 5.94 4.35 23.23
C PRO A 31 4.50 3.85 23.14
N GLY A 32 4.28 2.57 23.43
CA GLY A 32 2.96 1.94 23.38
C GLY A 32 2.45 1.55 21.98
N LEU A 33 3.19 1.86 20.90
CA LEU A 33 2.79 1.56 19.52
C LEU A 33 3.89 0.90 18.67
N PRO A 34 4.55 -0.18 19.14
CA PRO A 34 5.45 -0.94 18.27
C PRO A 34 4.67 -1.53 17.07
N PRO A 35 5.28 -1.61 15.86
CA PRO A 35 6.68 -1.30 15.52
C PRO A 35 6.90 0.13 15.00
N LEU A 36 5.97 1.06 15.22
CA LEU A 36 6.01 2.39 14.61
C LEU A 36 7.11 3.25 15.23
N ARG A 37 7.85 3.95 14.38
CA ARG A 37 8.76 5.03 14.74
C ARG A 37 8.07 6.38 14.63
N PHE A 38 8.61 7.41 15.26
CA PHE A 38 8.07 8.77 15.11
C PHE A 38 8.08 9.25 13.65
N ASN A 39 9.07 8.86 12.84
CA ASN A 39 9.09 9.18 11.40
C ASN A 39 8.12 8.34 10.56
N ASP A 40 7.64 7.21 11.08
CA ASP A 40 6.58 6.44 10.41
C ASP A 40 5.20 7.09 10.62
N LEU A 41 5.09 8.05 11.55
CA LEU A 41 3.86 8.76 11.78
C LEU A 41 3.53 9.66 10.57
N PRO A 42 2.24 9.76 10.24
CA PRO A 42 1.74 10.42 9.04
C PRO A 42 1.93 11.94 8.96
N PHE A 43 2.40 12.58 10.04
CA PHE A 43 2.52 14.05 10.12
C PHE A 43 3.84 14.47 10.76
N PRO A 44 4.38 15.62 10.31
CA PRO A 44 5.30 16.39 11.13
C PRO A 44 4.59 16.78 12.42
N LEU A 45 5.16 16.37 13.56
CA LEU A 45 4.61 16.64 14.90
C LEU A 45 4.58 18.14 15.25
N THR A 46 5.02 19.01 14.35
CA THR A 46 5.33 20.41 14.65
C THR A 46 4.38 21.43 14.03
N GLU A 47 3.64 21.14 12.94
CA GLU A 47 2.95 22.24 12.20
C GLU A 47 1.43 22.15 12.07
N ASN A 48 0.79 20.98 12.25
CA ASN A 48 -0.67 20.91 12.10
C ASN A 48 -1.39 19.86 12.96
N LEU A 49 -0.75 19.41 14.05
CA LEU A 49 -1.34 18.47 15.00
C LEU A 49 -2.71 18.92 15.49
N ARG A 50 -2.92 20.21 15.73
CA ARG A 50 -4.19 20.73 16.26
C ARG A 50 -5.34 20.57 15.27
N THR A 51 -5.13 20.88 13.99
CA THR A 51 -6.17 20.77 12.95
C THR A 51 -6.46 19.31 12.63
N PHE A 52 -5.42 18.46 12.56
CA PHE A 52 -5.62 17.04 12.29
C PHE A 52 -6.18 16.28 13.51
N ALA A 53 -5.73 16.58 14.72
CA ALA A 53 -6.34 16.06 15.95
C ALA A 53 -7.80 16.50 16.04
N VAL A 54 -8.14 17.74 15.65
CA VAL A 54 -9.55 18.16 15.53
C VAL A 54 -10.30 17.34 14.48
N VAL A 55 -9.69 17.00 13.33
CA VAL A 55 -10.32 16.12 12.34
C VAL A 55 -10.50 14.71 12.89
N VAL A 56 -9.47 14.08 13.46
CA VAL A 56 -9.55 12.73 14.03
C VAL A 56 -10.50 12.67 15.21
N VAL A 57 -10.44 13.62 16.14
CA VAL A 57 -11.34 13.72 17.29
C VAL A 57 -12.76 14.09 16.85
N LYS A 58 -12.97 14.89 15.79
CA LYS A 58 -14.32 15.10 15.23
C LYS A 58 -14.82 13.88 14.48
N THR A 59 -13.99 13.18 13.72
CA THR A 59 -14.34 11.93 13.05
C THR A 59 -14.66 10.84 14.08
N TYR A 60 -13.87 10.74 15.16
CA TYR A 60 -14.10 9.83 16.29
C TYR A 60 -15.28 10.28 17.19
N GLY A 61 -15.46 11.58 17.38
CA GLY A 61 -16.62 12.15 18.07
C GLY A 61 -17.91 11.99 17.27
N SER A 62 -17.81 11.92 15.95
CA SER A 62 -18.93 11.66 15.03
C SER A 62 -19.18 10.16 14.85
N SER A 63 -18.19 9.29 15.06
CA SER A 63 -18.45 7.84 15.13
C SER A 63 -19.32 7.47 16.34
N ARG A 64 -19.32 8.29 17.40
CA ARG A 64 -20.31 8.17 18.49
C ARG A 64 -21.74 8.60 18.09
N LYS A 65 -21.92 9.16 16.89
CA LYS A 65 -23.23 9.55 16.31
C LYS A 65 -23.62 8.69 15.12
N CYS A 66 -22.78 7.76 14.67
CA CYS A 66 -23.10 6.89 13.55
C CYS A 66 -23.79 5.61 14.05
N SER A 67 -24.65 5.01 13.23
CA SER A 67 -25.34 3.76 13.59
C SER A 67 -24.43 2.53 13.48
N ALA A 68 -23.36 2.62 12.68
CA ALA A 68 -22.36 1.57 12.51
C ALA A 68 -21.05 2.13 11.93
N VAL A 69 -19.97 1.36 12.04
CA VAL A 69 -18.66 1.63 11.41
C VAL A 69 -18.36 0.54 10.38
N VAL A 70 -17.98 0.94 9.16
CA VAL A 70 -17.61 0.00 8.09
C VAL A 70 -16.14 0.24 7.71
N LEU A 71 -15.34 -0.82 7.74
CA LEU A 71 -13.91 -0.78 7.51
C LEU A 71 -13.51 -1.68 6.35
N ASN A 72 -12.78 -1.15 5.38
CA ASN A 72 -12.10 -1.96 4.36
C ASN A 72 -10.83 -2.57 4.97
N THR A 73 -10.98 -3.58 5.82
CA THR A 73 -9.86 -4.38 6.33
C THR A 73 -10.26 -5.84 6.51
N ILE A 74 -9.28 -6.67 6.81
CA ILE A 74 -9.38 -8.12 6.96
C ILE A 74 -9.00 -8.47 8.38
N ASN A 75 -9.84 -9.28 9.01
CA ASN A 75 -9.68 -9.66 10.40
C ASN A 75 -8.31 -10.31 10.68
N CYS A 76 -7.82 -11.17 9.78
CA CYS A 76 -6.53 -11.84 9.94
C CYS A 76 -5.32 -10.88 9.95
N LEU A 77 -5.44 -9.66 9.43
CA LEU A 77 -4.36 -8.66 9.42
C LEU A 77 -4.36 -7.75 10.65
N GLU A 78 -5.53 -7.53 11.24
CA GLU A 78 -5.75 -6.45 12.22
C GLU A 78 -6.66 -6.83 13.41
N GLN A 79 -6.83 -8.12 13.71
CA GLN A 79 -7.71 -8.62 14.78
C GLN A 79 -7.62 -7.79 16.07
N SER A 80 -6.43 -7.62 16.65
CA SER A 80 -6.25 -6.90 17.92
C SER A 80 -6.73 -5.44 17.85
N THR A 81 -6.53 -4.78 16.72
CA THR A 81 -6.98 -3.40 16.49
C THR A 81 -8.48 -3.34 16.26
N LEU A 82 -9.04 -4.29 15.52
CA LEU A 82 -10.49 -4.38 15.33
C LEU A 82 -11.21 -4.58 16.65
N ASP A 83 -10.66 -5.39 17.56
CA ASP A 83 -11.24 -5.62 18.88
C ASP A 83 -11.22 -4.34 19.73
N GLN A 84 -10.15 -3.56 19.68
CA GLN A 84 -10.09 -2.23 20.30
C GLN A 84 -11.13 -1.28 19.72
N ILE A 85 -11.24 -1.21 18.38
CA ILE A 85 -12.22 -0.34 17.71
C ILE A 85 -13.64 -0.74 18.10
N ARG A 86 -13.96 -2.04 18.15
CA ARG A 86 -15.29 -2.55 18.56
C ARG A 86 -15.63 -2.12 19.99
N GLN A 87 -14.68 -2.20 20.91
CA GLN A 87 -14.86 -1.78 22.31
C GLN A 87 -15.07 -0.27 22.42
N GLU A 88 -14.33 0.52 21.64
CA GLU A 88 -14.33 1.97 21.70
C GLU A 88 -15.52 2.61 21.00
N ALA A 89 -15.88 2.11 19.81
CA ALA A 89 -16.93 2.68 18.96
C ALA A 89 -18.31 2.55 19.58
N ARG A 90 -18.55 1.49 20.39
CA ARG A 90 -19.85 1.18 21.03
C ARG A 90 -21.02 1.08 20.05
N VAL A 91 -20.73 0.86 18.77
CA VAL A 91 -21.68 0.64 17.69
C VAL A 91 -21.21 -0.55 16.86
N PRO A 92 -22.11 -1.25 16.14
CA PRO A 92 -21.74 -2.33 15.24
C PRO A 92 -20.59 -1.92 14.31
N THR A 93 -19.54 -2.76 14.25
CA THR A 93 -18.33 -2.50 13.45
C THR A 93 -18.07 -3.67 12.52
N PHE A 94 -18.09 -3.40 11.22
CA PHE A 94 -18.01 -4.40 10.15
C PHE A 94 -16.68 -4.27 9.39
N ALA A 95 -15.86 -5.32 9.42
CA ALA A 95 -14.62 -5.42 8.65
C ALA A 95 -14.89 -6.21 7.36
N ILE A 96 -15.11 -5.48 6.26
CA ILE A 96 -15.63 -6.04 5.00
C ILE A 96 -14.57 -6.12 3.89
N GLY A 97 -13.30 -5.97 4.22
CA GLY A 97 -12.19 -6.04 3.27
C GLY A 97 -11.79 -7.48 2.92
N PRO A 98 -11.05 -7.70 1.82
CA PRO A 98 -10.66 -6.73 0.81
C PRO A 98 -11.84 -6.35 -0.09
N LEU A 99 -12.14 -5.05 -0.21
CA LEU A 99 -13.22 -4.60 -1.09
C LEU A 99 -13.02 -5.05 -2.54
N HIS A 100 -11.79 -5.09 -3.06
CA HIS A 100 -11.57 -5.48 -4.45
C HIS A 100 -11.95 -6.95 -4.76
N ILE A 101 -11.98 -7.82 -3.75
CA ILE A 101 -12.47 -9.21 -3.85
C ILE A 101 -13.95 -9.30 -3.49
N MET A 102 -14.37 -8.59 -2.43
CA MET A 102 -15.75 -8.66 -1.93
C MET A 102 -16.75 -7.95 -2.85
N THR A 103 -16.32 -6.95 -3.63
CA THR A 103 -17.15 -6.18 -4.56
C THR A 103 -16.50 -6.06 -5.95
N PRO A 104 -16.34 -7.19 -6.69
CA PRO A 104 -15.54 -7.24 -7.92
C PRO A 104 -16.11 -6.37 -9.07
N GLY A 105 -17.40 -6.04 -9.05
CA GLY A 105 -18.07 -5.25 -10.08
C GLY A 105 -17.87 -3.72 -9.99
N ILE A 106 -17.19 -3.22 -8.96
CA ILE A 106 -16.95 -1.77 -8.79
C ILE A 106 -15.57 -1.44 -9.36
N SER A 107 -15.55 -0.87 -10.57
CA SER A 107 -14.35 -0.25 -11.15
C SER A 107 -14.32 1.24 -10.81
N SER A 108 -13.26 1.70 -10.14
CA SER A 108 -13.07 3.09 -9.73
C SER A 108 -12.04 3.84 -10.59
N GLY A 109 -11.72 3.32 -11.78
CA GLY A 109 -10.73 3.91 -12.68
C GLY A 109 -11.28 5.11 -13.44
N LEU A 110 -10.74 6.31 -13.17
CA LEU A 110 -11.02 7.52 -13.96
C LEU A 110 -10.24 7.59 -15.28
N ILE A 111 -9.22 6.73 -15.44
CA ILE A 111 -8.30 6.71 -16.58
C ILE A 111 -8.45 5.37 -17.31
N LYS A 112 -8.51 5.43 -18.64
CA LYS A 112 -8.59 4.24 -19.49
C LYS A 112 -7.35 3.36 -19.30
N GLU A 113 -7.59 2.09 -18.98
CA GLU A 113 -6.54 1.09 -18.78
C GLU A 113 -5.90 0.64 -20.10
N GLU A 114 -4.57 0.58 -20.12
CA GLU A 114 -3.80 0.04 -21.23
C GLU A 114 -3.49 -1.44 -21.02
N ARG A 115 -4.39 -2.29 -21.52
CA ARG A 115 -4.34 -3.75 -21.30
C ARG A 115 -3.27 -4.49 -22.11
N SER A 116 -2.59 -3.81 -23.03
CA SER A 116 -1.46 -4.37 -23.79
C SER A 116 -0.31 -4.83 -22.89
N CYS A 117 -0.20 -4.26 -21.68
CA CYS A 117 0.78 -4.70 -20.69
C CYS A 117 0.58 -6.15 -20.24
N LEU A 118 -0.65 -6.67 -20.23
CA LEU A 118 -0.93 -8.06 -19.86
C LEU A 118 -0.30 -9.04 -20.87
N LEU A 119 -0.44 -8.76 -22.17
CA LEU A 119 0.21 -9.54 -23.24
C LEU A 119 1.74 -9.48 -23.19
N TRP A 120 2.29 -8.37 -22.68
CA TRP A 120 3.73 -8.25 -22.45
C TRP A 120 4.18 -9.07 -21.22
N LEU A 121 3.37 -9.10 -20.15
CA LEU A 121 3.62 -9.93 -18.96
C LEU A 121 3.67 -11.41 -19.32
N ASP A 122 2.80 -11.88 -20.22
CA ASP A 122 2.73 -13.27 -20.68
C ASP A 122 4.04 -13.83 -21.27
N LYS A 123 4.94 -12.94 -21.68
CA LYS A 123 6.24 -13.29 -22.27
C LYS A 123 7.37 -13.38 -21.25
N GLN A 124 7.09 -13.07 -19.98
CA GLN A 124 8.10 -12.97 -18.93
C GLN A 124 8.20 -14.27 -18.12
N PRO A 125 9.36 -14.58 -17.50
CA PRO A 125 9.45 -15.66 -16.54
C PRO A 125 8.57 -15.46 -15.29
N ARG A 126 8.22 -16.56 -14.59
CA ARG A 126 7.40 -16.49 -13.37
C ARG A 126 8.12 -15.72 -12.28
N ASN A 127 7.38 -14.87 -11.56
CA ASN A 127 7.89 -14.02 -10.48
C ASN A 127 9.12 -13.16 -10.85
N SER A 128 9.33 -12.82 -12.14
CA SER A 128 10.51 -12.05 -12.56
C SER A 128 10.24 -10.58 -12.81
N VAL A 129 8.97 -10.17 -12.88
CA VAL A 129 8.59 -8.80 -13.21
C VAL A 129 8.45 -7.94 -11.95
N ILE A 130 9.06 -6.76 -11.97
CA ILE A 130 8.81 -5.68 -11.02
C ILE A 130 7.67 -4.83 -11.58
N TYR A 131 6.52 -4.87 -10.93
CA TYR A 131 5.44 -3.94 -11.22
C TYR A 131 5.67 -2.65 -10.43
N VAL A 132 5.84 -1.53 -11.12
CA VAL A 132 5.95 -0.20 -10.52
C VAL A 132 4.63 0.52 -10.76
N GLY A 133 3.66 0.26 -9.90
CA GLY A 133 2.43 1.05 -9.86
C GLY A 133 2.79 2.36 -9.17
N GLY A 134 2.71 3.48 -9.90
CA GLY A 134 3.24 4.79 -9.48
C GLY A 134 2.75 5.31 -8.13
N SER A 135 2.84 6.62 -7.89
CA SER A 135 2.47 7.24 -6.59
C SER A 135 0.96 7.23 -6.27
N GLY A 136 0.24 6.20 -6.71
CA GLY A 136 -1.20 6.08 -6.65
C GLY A 136 -1.88 6.99 -7.66
N SER A 137 -3.18 7.20 -7.48
CA SER A 137 -3.98 8.09 -8.31
C SER A 137 -3.70 9.58 -8.04
N ILE A 138 -2.96 9.92 -6.97
CA ILE A 138 -2.89 11.31 -6.46
C ILE A 138 -1.46 11.85 -6.41
N ALA A 139 -0.46 11.10 -5.93
CA ALA A 139 0.86 11.71 -5.75
C ALA A 139 1.58 11.98 -7.06
N SER A 140 2.48 12.94 -6.98
CA SER A 140 3.43 13.33 -8.01
C SER A 140 4.83 12.80 -7.68
N LEU A 141 5.63 12.61 -8.71
CA LEU A 141 7.05 12.26 -8.65
C LEU A 141 7.87 13.49 -9.04
N SER A 142 9.02 13.66 -8.39
CA SER A 142 10.02 14.60 -8.88
C SER A 142 10.72 14.06 -10.12
N GLY A 143 11.21 14.94 -11.00
CA GLY A 143 12.00 14.53 -12.17
C GLY A 143 13.25 13.72 -11.78
N LYS A 144 13.85 14.01 -10.61
CA LYS A 144 14.97 13.24 -10.05
C LYS A 144 14.57 11.82 -9.69
N GLU A 145 13.46 11.62 -8.99
CA GLU A 145 12.98 10.28 -8.63
C GLU A 145 12.65 9.42 -9.86
N VAL A 146 12.02 10.02 -10.86
CA VAL A 146 11.77 9.38 -12.15
C VAL A 146 13.08 9.00 -12.82
N THR A 147 14.05 9.91 -12.84
CA THR A 147 15.36 9.66 -13.45
C THR A 147 16.10 8.51 -12.77
N GLU A 148 16.24 8.50 -11.45
CA GLU A 148 16.92 7.42 -10.73
C GLU A 148 16.19 6.08 -10.91
N THR A 149 14.86 6.08 -10.85
CA THR A 149 14.05 4.87 -11.09
C THR A 149 14.26 4.36 -12.52
N ALA A 150 14.21 5.25 -13.51
CA ALA A 150 14.44 4.94 -14.91
C ALA A 150 15.81 4.30 -15.13
N TRP A 151 16.88 4.92 -14.61
CA TRP A 151 18.24 4.40 -14.72
C TRP A 151 18.38 3.01 -14.10
N GLU A 152 17.83 2.80 -12.92
CA GLU A 152 17.88 1.51 -12.25
C GLU A 152 17.11 0.42 -13.00
N LEU A 153 15.91 0.74 -13.47
CA LEU A 153 15.12 -0.20 -14.26
C LEU A 153 15.79 -0.51 -15.61
N ALA A 154 16.42 0.47 -16.27
CA ALA A 154 17.13 0.28 -17.52
C ALA A 154 18.40 -0.58 -17.34
N ASN A 155 19.21 -0.30 -16.32
CA ASN A 155 20.47 -1.00 -16.07
C ASN A 155 20.30 -2.35 -15.33
N GLY A 156 19.20 -2.53 -14.60
CA GLY A 156 18.91 -3.75 -13.85
C GLY A 156 18.73 -4.97 -14.76
N LYS A 157 18.66 -6.17 -14.18
CA LYS A 157 18.43 -7.41 -14.96
C LYS A 157 16.96 -7.83 -14.99
N GLN A 158 16.14 -7.27 -14.11
CA GLN A 158 14.74 -7.65 -13.95
C GLN A 158 13.86 -6.98 -15.00
N ALA A 159 12.89 -7.74 -15.51
CA ALA A 159 11.82 -7.17 -16.33
C ALA A 159 10.93 -6.27 -15.47
N PHE A 160 10.38 -5.22 -16.05
CA PHE A 160 9.52 -4.30 -15.29
C PHE A 160 8.33 -3.77 -16.08
N LEU A 161 7.22 -3.57 -15.37
CA LEU A 161 6.05 -2.86 -15.86
C LEU A 161 5.90 -1.58 -15.05
N TRP A 162 6.06 -0.41 -15.67
CA TRP A 162 5.99 0.86 -14.98
C TRP A 162 4.78 1.68 -15.41
N VAL A 163 3.94 2.03 -14.44
CA VAL A 163 2.87 3.00 -14.60
C VAL A 163 3.42 4.39 -14.27
N ILE A 164 3.47 5.24 -15.28
CA ILE A 164 3.69 6.68 -15.10
C ILE A 164 2.36 7.32 -15.50
N ARG A 165 1.78 8.20 -14.69
CA ARG A 165 0.49 8.83 -15.02
C ARG A 165 0.74 10.16 -15.74
N PRO A 166 -0.06 10.54 -16.74
CA PRO A 166 0.03 11.88 -17.34
C PRO A 166 -0.14 12.97 -16.27
N GLY A 167 0.77 13.94 -16.24
CA GLY A 167 0.78 15.01 -15.25
C GLY A 167 1.22 14.59 -13.84
N SER A 168 1.69 13.36 -13.62
CA SER A 168 2.23 12.95 -12.32
C SER A 168 3.70 13.29 -12.12
N VAL A 169 4.40 13.84 -13.11
CA VAL A 169 5.81 14.23 -12.96
C VAL A 169 5.88 15.75 -12.98
N HIS A 170 6.43 16.34 -11.92
CA HIS A 170 6.52 17.79 -11.81
C HIS A 170 7.42 18.38 -12.89
N GLY A 171 6.84 19.29 -13.69
CA GLY A 171 7.58 20.08 -14.66
C GLY A 171 8.07 19.31 -15.89
N LEU A 172 7.60 18.09 -16.12
CA LEU A 172 7.93 17.30 -17.30
C LEU A 172 6.67 16.73 -17.95
N ASP A 173 6.58 16.82 -19.27
CA ASP A 173 5.57 16.08 -20.04
C ASP A 173 5.97 14.59 -20.16
N TRP A 174 4.98 13.75 -20.43
CA TRP A 174 5.13 12.33 -20.72
C TRP A 174 6.27 12.01 -21.71
N ASN A 175 6.37 12.82 -22.77
CA ASN A 175 7.37 12.63 -23.82
C ASN A 175 8.78 13.01 -23.37
N GLU A 176 8.90 13.93 -22.41
CA GLU A 176 10.17 14.35 -21.83
C GLU A 176 10.66 13.33 -20.80
N VAL A 177 9.73 12.80 -19.99
CA VAL A 177 9.98 11.69 -19.06
C VAL A 177 10.48 10.44 -19.78
N LEU A 178 9.90 10.14 -20.94
CA LEU A 178 10.24 8.97 -21.75
C LEU A 178 11.01 9.36 -23.00
N SER A 179 12.17 10.00 -22.79
CA SER A 179 13.09 10.33 -23.87
C SER A 179 13.38 9.11 -24.75
N LYS A 180 13.65 9.33 -26.03
CA LYS A 180 13.98 8.24 -26.97
C LYS A 180 15.11 7.36 -26.44
N GLY A 181 16.16 7.96 -25.89
CA GLY A 181 17.29 7.23 -25.30
C GLY A 181 16.89 6.34 -24.12
N PHE A 182 15.91 6.76 -23.30
CA PHE A 182 15.40 5.91 -22.22
C PHE A 182 14.62 4.70 -22.77
N ARG A 183 13.74 4.91 -23.75
CA ARG A 183 13.01 3.81 -24.38
C ARG A 183 13.95 2.81 -25.06
N ASP A 184 14.96 3.32 -25.76
CA ASP A 184 15.98 2.50 -26.42
C ASP A 184 16.81 1.71 -25.39
N ALA A 185 17.16 2.30 -24.25
CA ALA A 185 17.88 1.63 -23.17
C ALA A 185 17.07 0.55 -22.45
N VAL A 186 15.75 0.75 -22.34
CA VAL A 186 14.83 -0.22 -21.73
C VAL A 186 14.59 -1.42 -22.64
N GLY A 187 14.43 -1.17 -23.95
CA GLY A 187 14.16 -2.19 -24.95
C GLY A 187 12.96 -3.07 -24.61
N ASP A 188 13.03 -4.36 -24.96
CA ASP A 188 11.94 -5.32 -24.73
C ASP A 188 11.79 -5.75 -23.26
N LYS A 189 12.75 -5.38 -22.40
CA LYS A 189 12.81 -5.74 -20.98
C LYS A 189 11.82 -4.94 -20.12
N GLY A 190 11.33 -3.81 -20.61
CA GLY A 190 10.39 -2.98 -19.87
C GLY A 190 9.14 -2.63 -20.66
N CYS A 191 8.02 -2.57 -19.95
CA CYS A 191 6.75 -2.07 -20.45
C CYS A 191 6.37 -0.82 -19.67
N ILE A 192 6.03 0.26 -20.37
CA ILE A 192 5.64 1.53 -19.74
C ILE A 192 4.27 1.92 -20.25
N VAL A 193 3.33 2.14 -19.33
CA VAL A 193 1.94 2.48 -19.63
C VAL A 193 1.48 3.67 -18.81
N ARG A 194 0.46 4.38 -19.29
CA ARG A 194 -0.14 5.53 -18.61
C ARG A 194 -1.00 5.11 -17.43
N TRP A 195 -1.65 3.95 -17.58
CA TRP A 195 -2.49 3.35 -16.55
C TRP A 195 -2.62 1.83 -16.79
N ALA A 196 -2.38 1.02 -15.77
CA ALA A 196 -2.47 -0.44 -15.85
C ALA A 196 -3.73 -0.96 -15.16
N PRO A 197 -4.30 -2.10 -15.61
CA PRO A 197 -5.32 -2.84 -14.87
C PRO A 197 -4.68 -3.50 -13.63
N GLN A 198 -4.39 -2.70 -12.59
CA GLN A 198 -3.53 -3.09 -11.46
C GLN A 198 -3.94 -4.40 -10.80
N LYS A 199 -5.24 -4.65 -10.61
CA LYS A 199 -5.73 -5.89 -10.00
C LYS A 199 -5.30 -7.12 -10.81
N GLU A 200 -5.44 -7.04 -12.13
CA GLU A 200 -5.05 -8.13 -13.04
C GLU A 200 -3.52 -8.27 -13.15
N VAL A 201 -2.80 -7.15 -13.11
CA VAL A 201 -1.33 -7.16 -13.07
C VAL A 201 -0.83 -7.84 -11.80
N LEU A 202 -1.38 -7.51 -10.63
CA LEU A 202 -0.98 -8.13 -9.36
C LEU A 202 -1.36 -9.61 -9.29
N ALA A 203 -2.49 -10.01 -9.88
CA ALA A 203 -2.88 -11.41 -9.99
C ALA A 203 -2.04 -12.19 -11.01
N HIS A 204 -1.20 -11.52 -11.81
CA HIS A 204 -0.45 -12.14 -12.89
C HIS A 204 0.73 -12.97 -12.36
N PRO A 205 0.88 -14.25 -12.77
CA PRO A 205 1.91 -15.15 -12.22
C PRO A 205 3.37 -14.75 -12.52
N PHE A 206 3.58 -13.76 -13.38
CA PHE A 206 4.90 -13.28 -13.78
C PHE A 206 5.36 -12.09 -12.94
N VAL A 207 4.45 -11.43 -12.21
CA VAL A 207 4.77 -10.35 -11.28
C VAL A 207 5.35 -10.94 -10.00
N GLY A 208 6.61 -10.58 -9.71
CA GLY A 208 7.34 -11.05 -8.54
C GLY A 208 7.32 -10.06 -7.38
N VAL A 209 7.32 -8.76 -7.68
CA VAL A 209 7.41 -7.66 -6.73
C VAL A 209 6.58 -6.48 -7.23
N PHE A 210 5.90 -5.80 -6.31
CA PHE A 210 5.16 -4.57 -6.51
C PHE A 210 5.86 -3.41 -5.79
N TRP A 211 6.43 -2.51 -6.56
CA TRP A 211 6.87 -1.22 -6.05
C TRP A 211 5.67 -0.29 -5.91
N SER A 212 5.36 0.05 -4.67
CA SER A 212 4.15 0.75 -4.27
C SER A 212 4.44 1.89 -3.29
N HIS A 213 3.59 2.91 -3.34
CA HIS A 213 3.52 3.94 -2.31
C HIS A 213 2.83 3.47 -1.02
N CYS A 214 2.38 2.20 -0.94
CA CYS A 214 1.74 1.61 0.24
C CYS A 214 0.41 2.26 0.64
N GLY A 215 -0.34 2.82 -0.31
CA GLY A 215 -1.74 3.17 -0.07
C GLY A 215 -2.54 1.90 0.26
N TRP A 216 -3.48 2.02 1.20
CA TRP A 216 -4.12 0.85 1.81
C TRP A 216 -4.77 -0.13 0.82
N ASN A 217 -5.44 0.39 -0.22
CA ASN A 217 -6.03 -0.47 -1.27
C ASN A 217 -4.96 -1.28 -2.01
N SER A 218 -3.89 -0.62 -2.46
CA SER A 218 -2.79 -1.27 -3.18
C SER A 218 -2.02 -2.25 -2.29
N THR A 219 -1.89 -1.96 -1.00
CA THR A 219 -1.31 -2.89 -0.02
C THR A 219 -2.15 -4.15 0.09
N ILE A 220 -3.47 -4.05 0.29
CA ILE A 220 -4.31 -5.23 0.40
C ILE A 220 -4.39 -6.00 -0.93
N GLU A 221 -4.43 -5.33 -2.08
CA GLU A 221 -4.36 -5.98 -3.40
C GLU A 221 -3.09 -6.82 -3.55
N SER A 222 -1.93 -6.27 -3.16
CA SER A 222 -0.66 -7.01 -3.19
C SER A 222 -0.67 -8.23 -2.27
N MET A 223 -1.17 -8.05 -1.04
CA MET A 223 -1.23 -9.13 -0.05
C MET A 223 -2.20 -10.24 -0.45
N ALA A 224 -3.36 -9.86 -1.00
CA ALA A 224 -4.35 -10.80 -1.51
C ALA A 224 -3.80 -11.62 -2.67
N GLU A 225 -2.88 -11.07 -3.47
CA GLU A 225 -2.24 -11.81 -4.55
C GLU A 225 -0.92 -12.50 -4.18
N GLY A 226 -0.41 -12.27 -2.97
CA GLY A 226 0.85 -12.84 -2.49
C GLY A 226 2.08 -12.24 -3.17
N VAL A 227 1.97 -11.00 -3.65
CA VAL A 227 3.05 -10.26 -4.31
C VAL A 227 3.85 -9.48 -3.28
N LEU A 228 5.18 -9.63 -3.32
CA LEU A 228 6.10 -8.90 -2.44
C LEU A 228 6.10 -7.40 -2.73
N MET A 229 6.47 -6.57 -1.76
CA MET A 229 6.41 -5.12 -1.94
C MET A 229 7.76 -4.41 -1.79
N ILE A 230 8.04 -3.47 -2.69
CA ILE A 230 8.98 -2.37 -2.43
C ILE A 230 8.14 -1.19 -1.97
N CYS A 231 8.36 -0.76 -0.73
CA CYS A 231 7.55 0.23 -0.07
C CYS A 231 8.23 1.60 -0.14
N ARG A 232 7.68 2.51 -0.95
CA ARG A 232 8.14 3.90 -1.07
C ARG A 232 7.01 4.87 -0.70
N PRO A 233 6.70 5.02 0.60
CA PRO A 233 5.58 5.85 1.04
C PRO A 233 5.81 7.34 0.73
N CYS A 234 4.75 8.03 0.34
CA CYS A 234 4.76 9.47 0.03
C CYS A 234 4.16 10.30 1.16
N PHE A 235 2.92 10.02 1.58
CA PHE A 235 2.17 10.85 2.54
C PHE A 235 1.08 10.07 3.30
N GLY A 236 0.50 10.68 4.34
CA GLY A 236 -0.63 10.11 5.06
C GLY A 236 -0.30 8.76 5.72
N ASP A 237 -1.23 7.81 5.65
CA ASP A 237 -1.11 6.49 6.30
C ASP A 237 -0.06 5.56 5.65
N GLN A 238 0.53 5.96 4.53
CA GLN A 238 1.44 5.14 3.73
C GLN A 238 2.68 4.67 4.48
N ARG A 239 3.26 5.52 5.34
CA ARG A 239 4.45 5.15 6.14
C ARG A 239 4.14 4.09 7.19
N VAL A 240 2.99 4.22 7.85
CA VAL A 240 2.46 3.20 8.77
C VAL A 240 2.26 1.89 7.99
N ASN A 241 1.58 1.93 6.84
CA ASN A 241 1.35 0.75 6.01
C ASN A 241 2.66 0.08 5.60
N ALA A 242 3.64 0.86 5.11
CA ALA A 242 4.97 0.37 4.73
C ALA A 242 5.70 -0.32 5.90
N ARG A 243 5.56 0.22 7.11
CA ARG A 243 6.14 -0.37 8.33
C ARG A 243 5.50 -1.72 8.65
N TYR A 244 4.18 -1.85 8.53
CA TYR A 244 3.48 -3.11 8.75
C TYR A 244 3.84 -4.16 7.70
N VAL A 245 3.89 -3.78 6.42
CA VAL A 245 4.33 -4.66 5.32
C VAL A 245 5.71 -5.25 5.57
N SER A 246 6.64 -4.43 6.05
CA SER A 246 8.03 -4.84 6.26
C SER A 246 8.30 -5.54 7.59
N HIS A 247 7.75 -5.05 8.71
CA HIS A 247 8.13 -5.49 10.05
C HIS A 247 7.13 -6.41 10.73
N VAL A 248 5.86 -6.42 10.28
CA VAL A 248 4.81 -7.25 10.89
C VAL A 248 4.42 -8.39 9.98
N TRP A 249 4.11 -8.09 8.73
CA TRP A 249 3.72 -9.12 7.76
C TRP A 249 4.93 -9.76 7.09
N GLY A 250 6.05 -9.03 7.01
CA GLY A 250 7.32 -9.55 6.50
C GLY A 250 7.26 -9.92 5.02
N VAL A 251 6.53 -9.15 4.22
CA VAL A 251 6.28 -9.38 2.78
C VAL A 251 6.79 -8.23 1.90
N GLY A 252 7.71 -7.43 2.40
CA GLY A 252 8.30 -6.34 1.63
C GLY A 252 9.39 -5.58 2.38
N LEU A 253 10.01 -4.64 1.68
CA LEU A 253 11.10 -3.80 2.20
C LEU A 253 10.78 -2.32 1.98
N VAL A 254 11.14 -1.49 2.94
CA VAL A 254 11.03 -0.02 2.81
C VAL A 254 12.24 0.50 2.07
N LEU A 255 11.98 1.27 1.01
CA LEU A 255 12.98 2.05 0.29
C LEU A 255 13.08 3.42 0.94
N GLU A 256 14.03 3.60 1.85
CA GLU A 256 14.17 4.84 2.63
C GLU A 256 14.73 5.99 1.77
N GLU A 257 15.66 5.70 0.85
CA GLU A 257 16.29 6.69 -0.02
C GLU A 257 16.12 6.35 -1.50
N MET A 258 15.86 7.37 -2.32
CA MET A 258 15.84 7.27 -3.78
C MET A 258 17.27 7.40 -4.33
N LYS A 259 18.15 6.51 -3.86
CA LYS A 259 19.52 6.36 -4.33
C LYS A 259 19.64 5.07 -5.10
N ARG A 260 20.49 5.10 -6.12
CA ARG A 260 20.72 4.00 -7.04
C ARG A 260 21.08 2.70 -6.31
N GLU A 261 22.07 2.77 -5.43
CA GLU A 261 22.62 1.64 -4.69
C GLU A 261 21.58 1.03 -3.75
N GLU A 262 20.69 1.88 -3.22
CA GLU A 262 19.62 1.46 -2.32
C GLU A 262 18.49 0.76 -3.06
N ILE A 263 18.12 1.24 -4.25
CA ILE A 263 17.16 0.59 -5.15
C ILE A 263 17.70 -0.78 -5.57
N GLU A 264 18.94 -0.84 -6.07
CA GLU A 264 19.59 -2.10 -6.47
C GLU A 264 19.60 -3.12 -5.32
N ARG A 265 19.98 -2.66 -4.12
CA ARG A 265 20.03 -3.50 -2.92
C ARG A 265 18.67 -4.08 -2.56
N VAL A 266 17.62 -3.26 -2.57
CA VAL A 266 16.25 -3.70 -2.25
C VAL A 266 15.72 -4.68 -3.30
N VAL A 267 15.92 -4.37 -4.59
CA VAL A 267 15.51 -5.25 -5.69
C VAL A 267 16.20 -6.61 -5.60
N ARG A 268 17.52 -6.62 -5.36
CA ARG A 268 18.30 -7.87 -5.21
C ARG A 268 17.78 -8.72 -4.06
N ARG A 269 17.55 -8.12 -2.88
CA ARG A 269 17.06 -8.83 -1.70
C ARG A 269 15.71 -9.51 -1.93
N LEU A 270 14.80 -8.85 -2.64
CA LEU A 270 13.45 -9.38 -2.90
C LEU A 270 13.40 -10.39 -4.05
N MET A 271 14.24 -10.21 -5.08
CA MET A 271 14.14 -10.96 -6.33
C MET A 271 15.15 -12.10 -6.44
N LEU A 272 16.33 -11.98 -5.81
CA LEU A 272 17.47 -12.85 -6.06
C LEU A 272 17.96 -13.58 -4.80
N ASP A 273 17.96 -12.90 -3.65
CA ASP A 273 18.48 -13.46 -2.40
C ASP A 273 17.49 -14.41 -1.73
N ASP A 274 17.98 -15.26 -0.81
CA ASP A 274 17.14 -16.23 -0.08
C ASP A 274 16.10 -15.54 0.82
N GLU A 275 16.41 -14.34 1.32
CA GLU A 275 15.45 -13.51 2.07
C GLU A 275 14.15 -13.28 1.27
N GLY A 276 14.26 -12.99 -0.02
CA GLY A 276 13.12 -12.82 -0.91
C GLY A 276 12.30 -14.09 -1.10
N LYS A 277 12.95 -15.27 -1.08
CA LYS A 277 12.25 -16.57 -1.15
C LYS A 277 11.44 -16.81 0.12
N GLU A 278 12.02 -16.54 1.29
CA GLU A 278 11.31 -16.65 2.57
C GLU A 278 10.13 -15.68 2.68
N MET A 279 10.33 -14.43 2.25
CA MET A 279 9.24 -13.45 2.17
C MET A 279 8.11 -13.94 1.27
N ARG A 280 8.43 -14.61 0.16
CA ARG A 280 7.44 -15.13 -0.79
C ARG A 280 6.62 -16.26 -0.20
N GLU A 281 7.22 -17.15 0.59
CA GLU A 281 6.45 -18.16 1.32
C GLU A 281 5.50 -17.52 2.34
N ARG A 282 5.97 -16.51 3.11
CA ARG A 282 5.08 -15.73 4.00
C ARG A 282 3.97 -15.02 3.23
N ALA A 283 4.25 -14.46 2.06
CA ALA A 283 3.25 -13.82 1.23
C ALA A 283 2.17 -14.80 0.75
N LYS A 284 2.54 -16.04 0.40
CA LYS A 284 1.59 -17.12 0.10
C LYS A 284 0.73 -17.47 1.31
N GLU A 285 1.30 -17.55 2.51
CA GLU A 285 0.52 -17.81 3.73
C GLU A 285 -0.51 -16.71 3.99
N TRP A 286 -0.11 -15.44 3.83
CA TRP A 286 -1.03 -14.31 3.94
C TRP A 286 -2.12 -14.36 2.89
N LYS A 287 -1.79 -14.65 1.62
CA LYS A 287 -2.76 -14.87 0.56
C LYS A 287 -3.80 -15.92 0.95
N HIS A 288 -3.39 -17.09 1.43
CA HIS A 288 -4.32 -18.14 1.86
C HIS A 288 -5.23 -17.69 3.02
N LYS A 289 -4.71 -16.95 4.02
CA LYS A 289 -5.52 -16.41 5.13
C LYS A 289 -6.55 -15.39 4.62
N ILE A 290 -6.15 -14.55 3.67
CA ILE A 290 -7.03 -13.57 3.04
C ILE A 290 -8.13 -14.27 2.23
N GLU A 291 -7.78 -15.23 1.39
CA GLU A 291 -8.74 -16.03 0.63
C GLU A 291 -9.72 -16.80 1.53
N ALA A 292 -9.23 -17.37 2.63
CA ALA A 292 -10.09 -18.04 3.60
C ALA A 292 -11.09 -17.05 4.24
N SER A 293 -10.68 -15.81 4.48
CA SER A 293 -11.52 -14.77 5.09
C SER A 293 -12.64 -14.29 4.15
N THR A 294 -12.45 -14.40 2.83
CA THR A 294 -13.39 -13.89 1.81
C THR A 294 -14.35 -14.94 1.27
N ARG A 295 -14.06 -16.24 1.45
CA ARG A 295 -14.96 -17.34 1.08
C ARG A 295 -16.15 -17.44 2.04
N LYS A 296 -17.20 -18.15 1.63
CA LYS A 296 -18.38 -18.42 2.47
C LYS A 296 -17.97 -19.05 3.81
N GLY A 297 -18.42 -18.45 4.92
CA GLY A 297 -18.03 -18.83 6.29
C GLY A 297 -16.71 -18.22 6.76
N GLY A 298 -16.09 -17.35 5.95
CA GLY A 298 -14.94 -16.54 6.33
C GLY A 298 -15.36 -15.21 6.96
N SER A 299 -14.49 -14.64 7.80
CA SER A 299 -14.83 -13.46 8.61
C SER A 299 -15.29 -12.24 7.82
N SER A 300 -14.69 -12.00 6.64
CA SER A 300 -15.05 -10.86 5.79
C SER A 300 -16.35 -11.11 5.03
N TYR A 301 -16.58 -12.35 4.60
CA TYR A 301 -17.86 -12.78 4.01
C TYR A 301 -18.99 -12.59 5.02
N ASP A 302 -18.83 -13.10 6.23
CA ASP A 302 -19.84 -13.03 7.28
C ASP A 302 -20.10 -11.57 7.69
N SER A 303 -19.03 -10.78 7.90
CA SER A 303 -19.17 -9.34 8.21
C SER A 303 -19.92 -8.55 7.14
N LEU A 304 -19.77 -8.90 5.86
CA LEU A 304 -20.51 -8.25 4.77
C LEU A 304 -22.00 -8.62 4.80
N HIS A 305 -22.33 -9.88 5.11
CA HIS A 305 -23.73 -10.33 5.25
C HIS A 305 -24.40 -9.71 6.48
N GLU A 306 -23.68 -9.65 7.60
CA GLU A 306 -24.14 -8.97 8.81
C GLU A 306 -24.39 -7.48 8.55
N LEU A 307 -23.50 -6.82 7.81
CA LEU A 307 -23.71 -5.43 7.38
C LEU A 307 -24.97 -5.28 6.52
N ALA A 308 -25.18 -6.17 5.54
CA ALA A 308 -26.37 -6.13 4.68
C ALA A 308 -27.65 -6.30 5.51
N ASN A 309 -27.67 -7.28 6.41
CA ASN A 309 -28.79 -7.53 7.32
C ASN A 309 -29.06 -6.31 8.22
N PHE A 310 -27.99 -5.72 8.78
CA PHE A 310 -28.08 -4.51 9.59
C PHE A 310 -28.72 -3.37 8.81
N ILE A 311 -28.25 -3.08 7.60
CA ILE A 311 -28.81 -2.02 6.74
C ILE A 311 -30.29 -2.28 6.44
N THR A 312 -30.69 -3.52 6.16
CA THR A 312 -32.10 -3.86 5.89
C THR A 312 -33.00 -3.81 7.12
N SER A 313 -32.42 -3.77 8.32
CA SER A 313 -33.15 -3.72 9.60
C SER A 313 -33.31 -2.31 10.18
N LEU A 314 -32.68 -1.30 9.57
CA LEU A 314 -32.81 0.12 9.91
C LEU A 314 -34.10 0.72 9.35
#